data_AF-A0A935WM80-F1
#
_entry.id   AF-A0A935WM80-F1
#
_cell.length_a   1.000
_cell.length_b   1.000
_cell.length_c   1.000
_cell.angle_alpha   90.00
_cell.angle_beta   90.00
_cell.angle_gamma   90.00
#
_symmetry.space_group_name_H-M   'P 1'
#
loop_
_entity.id
_entity.type
_entity.pdbx_description
1 polymer ?
#
loop_
_entity_poly.entity_id
_entity_poly.type
_entity_poly.pdbx_seq_one_letter_code
_entity_poly.pdbx_strand_id
1 'polypeptide(L)'
;MQKIDDGFLRLDAQTGQVSFCREKAGNWTCETVADDRAALEAEIKRLNDRIAALENKRNDPQERFRTPSDQEIEQVMGFFEKMMKRFRGVVENLKKEWETEVPNKG
;
A
#
# COMPACT_ATOMS: atom_id res chain seq x y z
N MET A 1 20.33 -12.84 -21.44
CA MET A 1 19.93 -13.48 -22.72
C MET A 1 20.08 -14.98 -22.53
N GLN A 2 19.04 -15.76 -22.81
CA GLN A 2 19.05 -17.22 -22.61
C GLN A 2 18.92 -17.91 -23.97
N LYS A 3 19.73 -18.96 -24.21
CA LYS A 3 19.67 -19.75 -25.44
C LYS A 3 18.53 -20.77 -25.35
N ILE A 4 17.76 -20.89 -26.42
CA ILE A 4 16.74 -21.93 -26.63
C ILE A 4 16.93 -22.53 -28.04
N ASP A 5 16.25 -23.63 -28.36
CA ASP A 5 16.57 -24.46 -29.54
C ASP A 5 16.68 -23.67 -30.85
N ASP A 6 15.74 -22.76 -31.12
CA ASP A 6 15.66 -22.00 -32.39
C ASP A 6 16.14 -20.54 -32.28
N GLY A 7 16.79 -20.14 -31.18
CA GLY A 7 17.25 -18.77 -31.01
C GLY A 7 17.54 -18.35 -29.57
N PHE A 8 17.29 -17.08 -29.27
CA PHE A 8 17.61 -16.47 -27.98
C PHE A 8 16.39 -15.76 -27.39
N LEU A 9 16.15 -15.93 -26.10
CA LEU A 9 15.22 -15.09 -25.34
C LEU A 9 15.97 -13.86 -24.80
N ARG A 10 15.46 -12.67 -25.15
CA ARG A 10 15.94 -11.37 -24.70
C ARG A 10 14.92 -10.78 -23.73
N LEU A 11 15.36 -10.45 -22.51
CA LEU A 11 14.61 -9.66 -21.54
C LEU A 11 15.09 -8.21 -21.60
N ASP A 12 14.16 -7.27 -21.79
CA ASP A 12 14.41 -5.84 -21.64
C ASP A 12 14.34 -5.46 -20.16
N ALA A 13 15.44 -4.94 -19.59
CA ALA A 13 15.54 -4.68 -18.16
C ALA A 13 14.79 -3.42 -17.70
N GLN A 14 14.38 -2.54 -18.63
CA GLN A 14 13.64 -1.32 -18.30
C GLN A 14 12.13 -1.57 -18.29
N THR A 15 11.65 -2.36 -19.26
CA THR A 15 10.23 -2.60 -19.49
C THR A 15 9.75 -3.97 -19.03
N GLY A 16 10.67 -4.92 -18.82
CA GLY A 16 10.36 -6.31 -18.50
C GLY A 16 9.92 -7.14 -19.70
N GLN A 17 9.96 -6.61 -20.93
CA GLN A 17 9.49 -7.31 -22.12
C GLN A 17 10.42 -8.47 -22.52
N VAL A 18 9.84 -9.63 -22.82
CA VAL A 18 10.56 -10.77 -23.39
C VAL A 18 10.36 -10.83 -24.91
N SER A 19 11.43 -11.05 -25.65
CA SER A 19 11.41 -11.23 -27.11
C SER A 19 12.17 -12.50 -27.51
N PHE A 20 11.66 -13.20 -28.51
CA PHE A 20 12.36 -14.29 -29.18
C PHE A 20 13.15 -13.76 -30.36
N CYS A 21 14.48 -13.84 -30.26
CA CYS A 21 15.42 -13.37 -31.27
C CYS A 21 16.01 -14.56 -32.03
N ARG A 22 15.93 -14.53 -33.36
CA ARG A 22 16.55 -15.52 -34.25
C ARG A 22 17.32 -14.82 -35.37
N GLU A 23 18.33 -15.51 -35.88
CA GLU A 23 19.06 -15.04 -37.06
C GLU A 23 18.25 -15.37 -38.32
N LYS A 24 18.04 -14.37 -39.18
CA LYS A 24 17.36 -14.51 -40.46
C LYS A 24 18.14 -13.72 -41.52
N ALA A 25 18.62 -14.42 -42.55
CA ALA A 25 19.39 -13.83 -43.65
C ALA A 25 20.59 -12.98 -43.18
N GLY A 26 21.35 -13.48 -42.20
CA GLY A 26 22.54 -12.80 -41.65
C GLY A 26 22.26 -11.64 -40.71
N ASN A 27 20.98 -11.38 -40.37
CA ASN A 27 20.58 -10.35 -39.43
C ASN A 27 19.76 -10.92 -38.27
N TRP A 28 19.91 -10.33 -37.08
CA TRP A 28 19.09 -10.68 -35.92
C TRP A 28 17.71 -10.03 -36.01
N THR A 29 16.65 -10.83 -35.93
CA THR A 29 15.26 -10.37 -35.83
C THR A 29 14.67 -10.83 -34.50
N CYS A 30 14.08 -9.91 -33.74
CA CYS A 30 13.41 -10.20 -32.47
C CYS A 30 11.90 -10.00 -32.59
N GLU A 31 11.13 -11.02 -32.23
CA GLU A 31 9.66 -11.04 -32.24
C GLU A 31 9.17 -11.08 -30.77
N THR A 32 8.15 -10.29 -30.41
CA THR A 32 7.58 -10.32 -29.05
C THR A 32 6.85 -11.63 -28.79
N VAL A 33 7.03 -12.23 -27.61
CA VAL A 33 6.29 -13.44 -27.25
C VAL A 33 4.82 -13.08 -27.03
N ALA A 34 3.91 -13.78 -27.73
CA ALA A 34 2.50 -13.38 -27.86
C ALA A 34 1.71 -13.46 -26.54
N ASP A 35 1.97 -14.45 -25.69
CA ASP A 35 1.18 -14.70 -24.48
C ASP A 35 1.37 -13.61 -23.42
N ASP A 36 2.60 -13.09 -23.31
CA ASP A 36 2.92 -12.03 -22.34
C ASP A 36 2.20 -10.72 -22.67
N ARG A 37 2.01 -10.42 -23.96
CA ARG A 37 1.38 -9.17 -24.37
C ARG A 37 -0.09 -9.12 -23.98
N ALA A 38 -0.85 -10.18 -24.23
CA ALA A 38 -2.27 -10.22 -23.92
C ALA A 38 -2.52 -10.19 -22.39
N ALA A 39 -1.71 -10.91 -21.63
CA ALA A 39 -1.79 -10.90 -20.17
C ALA A 39 -1.47 -9.51 -19.59
N LEU A 40 -0.43 -8.85 -20.10
CA LEU A 40 -0.06 -7.50 -19.67
C LEU A 40 -1.10 -6.45 -20.08
N GLU A 41 -1.66 -6.53 -21.29
CA GLU A 41 -2.74 -5.64 -21.74
C GLU A 41 -4.00 -5.79 -20.86
N ALA A 42 -4.35 -7.01 -20.46
CA ALA A 42 -5.45 -7.27 -19.53
C ALA A 42 -5.18 -6.67 -18.13
N GLU A 43 -3.97 -6.81 -17.61
CA GLU A 43 -3.60 -6.26 -16.31
C GLU A 43 -3.54 -4.72 -16.33
N ILE A 44 -3.01 -4.12 -17.39
CA ILE A 44 -3.03 -2.66 -17.60
C ILE A 44 -4.47 -2.15 -17.59
N LYS A 45 -5.39 -2.82 -18.31
CA LYS A 45 -6.81 -2.45 -18.32
C LYS A 45 -7.40 -2.53 -16.90
N ARG A 46 -7.16 -3.64 -16.19
CA ARG A 46 -7.65 -3.83 -14.81
C ARG A 46 -7.15 -2.74 -13.86
N LEU A 47 -5.88 -2.38 -13.96
CA LEU A 47 -5.27 -1.34 -13.12
C LEU A 47 -5.85 0.04 -13.45
N ASN A 48 -6.01 0.37 -14.73
CA ASN A 48 -6.64 1.62 -15.16
C ASN A 48 -8.10 1.73 -14.68
N ASP A 49 -8.89 0.66 -14.81
CA ASP A 49 -10.27 0.61 -14.31
C ASP A 49 -10.32 0.86 -12.79
N ARG A 50 -9.35 0.30 -12.05
CA ARG A 50 -9.25 0.44 -10.60
C ARG A 50 -8.81 1.85 -10.18
N ILE A 51 -7.88 2.47 -10.91
CA ILE A 51 -7.48 3.86 -10.71
C ILE A 51 -8.68 4.78 -10.96
N ALA A 52 -9.38 4.62 -12.09
CA ALA A 52 -10.56 5.41 -12.41
C ALA A 52 -11.64 5.30 -11.32
N ALA A 53 -11.89 4.09 -10.80
CA ALA A 53 -12.82 3.88 -9.70
C ALA A 53 -12.38 4.57 -8.39
N LEU A 54 -11.09 4.52 -8.05
CA LEU A 54 -10.54 5.18 -6.86
C LEU A 54 -10.56 6.71 -6.98
N GLU A 55 -10.20 7.24 -8.16
CA GLU A 55 -10.25 8.66 -8.43
C GLU A 55 -11.68 9.19 -8.36
N ASN A 56 -12.66 8.44 -8.91
CA ASN A 56 -14.07 8.79 -8.80
C ASN A 56 -14.53 8.79 -7.34
N LYS A 57 -14.18 7.79 -6.53
CA LYS A 57 -14.49 7.78 -5.08
C LYS A 57 -13.86 8.95 -4.34
N ARG A 58 -12.60 9.28 -4.65
CA ARG A 58 -11.89 10.41 -4.03
C ARG A 58 -12.48 11.76 -4.45
N ASN A 59 -12.96 11.86 -5.69
CA ASN A 59 -13.54 13.08 -6.24
C ASN A 59 -15.04 13.20 -5.95
N ASP A 60 -15.67 12.17 -5.39
CA ASP A 60 -17.04 12.23 -4.89
C ASP A 60 -17.14 13.32 -3.81
N PRO A 61 -17.91 14.40 -4.06
CA PRO A 61 -18.11 15.46 -3.08
C PRO A 61 -18.68 14.95 -1.76
N GLN A 62 -19.40 13.82 -1.76
CA GLN A 62 -19.97 13.20 -0.56
C GLN A 62 -18.91 12.59 0.36
N GLU A 63 -17.81 12.04 -0.19
CA GLU A 63 -16.70 11.48 0.60
C GLU A 63 -15.79 12.58 1.15
N ARG A 64 -15.57 13.66 0.37
CA ARG A 64 -14.72 14.79 0.78
C ARG A 64 -15.31 15.65 1.91
N PHE A 65 -16.63 15.60 2.10
CA PHE A 65 -17.37 16.39 3.10
C PHE A 65 -18.19 15.53 4.06
N ARG A 66 -17.75 14.29 4.35
CA ARG A 66 -18.23 13.60 5.56
C ARG A 66 -17.65 14.31 6.78
N THR A 67 -18.31 15.37 7.21
CA THR A 67 -18.16 15.86 8.58
C THR A 67 -18.54 14.70 9.48
N PRO A 68 -17.69 14.29 10.44
CA PRO A 68 -18.06 13.26 11.40
C PRO A 68 -19.43 13.58 11.99
N SER A 69 -20.29 12.57 12.07
CA SER A 69 -21.59 12.71 12.72
C SER A 69 -21.42 13.02 14.21
N ASP A 70 -22.39 13.69 14.82
CA ASP A 70 -22.35 14.00 16.26
C ASP A 70 -22.14 12.74 17.12
N GLN A 71 -22.66 11.59 16.67
CA GLN A 71 -22.47 10.30 17.32
C GLN A 71 -21.02 9.80 17.27
N GLU A 72 -20.33 9.98 16.14
CA GLU A 72 -18.91 9.61 16.02
C GLU A 72 -18.03 10.52 16.88
N ILE A 73 -18.36 11.81 16.94
CA ILE A 73 -17.67 12.77 17.81
C ILE A 73 -17.84 12.38 19.28
N GLU A 74 -19.06 12.05 19.70
CA GLU A 74 -19.34 11.62 21.08
C GLU A 74 -18.62 10.31 21.43
N GLN A 75 -18.56 9.35 20.49
CA GLN A 75 -17.81 8.09 20.67
C GLN A 75 -16.31 8.34 20.85
N VAL A 76 -15.70 9.20 20.02
CA VAL A 76 -14.28 9.56 20.12
C VAL A 76 -13.99 10.28 21.42
N MET A 77 -14.82 11.26 21.79
CA MET A 77 -14.66 12.01 23.04
C MET A 77 -14.80 11.09 24.26
N GLY A 78 -15.78 10.19 24.26
CA GLY A 78 -15.96 9.21 25.33
C GLY A 78 -14.81 8.21 25.43
N PHE A 79 -14.22 7.80 24.30
CA PHE A 79 -13.01 6.99 24.30
C PHE A 79 -11.81 7.75 24.88
N PHE A 80 -11.60 8.99 24.45
CA PHE A 80 -10.51 9.83 24.93
C PHE A 80 -10.63 10.10 26.44
N GLU A 81 -11.84 10.36 26.93
CA GLU A 81 -12.10 10.55 28.36
C GLU A 81 -11.75 9.31 29.18
N LYS A 82 -12.16 8.11 28.71
CA LYS A 82 -11.82 6.84 29.37
C LYS A 82 -10.31 6.59 29.39
N MET A 83 -9.62 6.87 28.30
CA MET A 83 -8.15 6.76 28.25
C MET A 83 -7.49 7.70 29.25
N MET A 84 -7.88 8.98 29.28
CA MET A 84 -7.29 9.97 30.20
C MET A 84 -7.57 9.63 31.67
N LYS A 85 -8.77 9.14 31.98
CA LYS A 85 -9.11 8.65 33.34
C LYS A 85 -8.22 7.47 33.74
N ARG A 86 -8.02 6.50 32.84
CA ARG A 86 -7.16 5.34 33.10
C ARG A 86 -5.69 5.73 33.25
N PHE A 87 -5.20 6.62 32.39
CA PHE A 87 -3.83 7.14 32.45
C PHE A 87 -3.55 7.87 33.78
N ARG A 88 -4.48 8.73 34.21
CA ARG A 88 -4.35 9.45 35.50
C ARG A 88 -4.23 8.47 36.68
N GLY A 89 -5.03 7.40 36.70
CA GLY A 89 -4.94 6.38 37.74
C GLY A 89 -3.58 5.66 37.76
N VAL A 90 -2.97 5.41 36.60
CA VAL A 90 -1.62 4.82 36.52
C VAL A 90 -0.58 5.79 37.10
N VAL A 91 -0.64 7.06 36.73
CA VAL A 91 0.30 8.08 37.24
C VAL A 91 0.16 8.27 38.76
N GLU A 92 -1.07 8.31 39.28
CA GLU A 92 -1.32 8.45 40.72
C GLU A 92 -0.82 7.25 41.54
N ASN A 93 -0.98 6.03 41.02
CA ASN A 93 -0.46 4.83 41.66
C ASN A 93 1.08 4.84 41.69
N LEU A 94 1.72 5.16 40.57
CA LEU A 94 3.19 5.26 40.47
C LEU A 94 3.74 6.34 41.42
N LYS A 95 3.06 7.48 41.57
CA LYS A 95 3.45 8.54 42.51
C LYS A 95 3.39 8.06 43.96
N LYS A 96 2.33 7.33 44.34
CA LYS A 96 2.18 6.79 45.70
C LYS A 96 3.24 5.75 46.06
N GLU A 97 3.57 4.86 45.12
CA GLU A 97 4.66 3.89 45.29
C GLU A 97 5.99 4.61 45.54
N TRP A 98 6.27 5.68 44.79
CA TRP A 98 7.48 6.46 44.95
C TRP A 98 7.56 7.25 46.27
N GLU A 99 6.44 7.82 46.74
CA GLU A 99 6.35 8.50 48.04
C GLU A 99 6.44 7.54 49.24
N THR A 100 6.09 6.26 49.06
CA THR A 100 6.20 5.23 50.11
C THR A 100 7.59 4.59 50.17
N GLU A 101 8.35 4.57 49.07
CA GLU A 101 9.72 4.04 49.03
C GLU A 101 10.80 5.01 49.55
N VAL A 102 10.58 6.33 49.53
CA VAL A 102 11.54 7.32 50.06
C VAL A 102 11.14 7.71 51.50
N PRO A 103 11.84 7.25 52.55
CA PRO A 103 11.48 7.59 53.92
C PRO A 103 11.65 9.09 54.13
N ASN A 104 10.58 9.72 54.63
CA ASN A 104 10.51 11.13 55.02
C ASN A 104 11.73 11.51 55.89
N LYS A 105 12.71 12.22 55.31
CA LYS A 105 13.74 12.93 56.08
C LYS A 105 13.20 14.34 56.33
N GLY A 106 12.48 14.46 57.44
CA GLY A 106 12.37 15.72 58.17
C GLY A 106 13.70 16.10 58.82
#